data_AF-A0A1C0VSD2-F1
#
_entry.id   AF-A0A1C0VSD2-F1
#
_cell.length_a   1.000
_cell.length_b   1.000
_cell.length_c   1.000
_cell.angle_alpha   90.00
_cell.angle_beta   90.00
_cell.angle_gamma   90.00
#
_symmetry.space_group_name_H-M   'P 1'
#
loop_
_entity.id
_entity.type
_entity.pdbx_description
1 polymer ?
#
loop_
_entity_poly.entity_id
_entity_poly.type
_entity_poly.pdbx_seq_one_letter_code
_entity_poly.pdbx_strand_id
1 'polypeptide(L)'
;METVINLEQRISEKVKELSFDRQRQVLDFVEFLASKSPKVEFKRPDGTPMSALEAAGDLVGCLDSGLGDLSTNKKYLEGPKAK
;
A
#
# COMPACT_ATOMS: atom_id res chain seq x y z
N MET A 1 18.66 30.64 5.37
CA MET A 1 18.57 29.17 5.57
C MET A 1 18.23 28.90 7.02
N GLU A 2 16.98 29.13 7.47
CA GLU A 2 16.63 29.11 8.91
C GLU A 2 15.35 28.34 9.27
N THR A 3 14.64 27.75 8.30
CA THR A 3 13.31 27.16 8.58
C THR A 3 13.33 25.65 8.81
N VAL A 4 14.35 24.93 8.33
CA VAL A 4 14.40 23.46 8.39
C VAL A 4 14.71 22.95 9.80
N ILE A 5 15.58 23.65 10.54
CA ILE A 5 15.98 23.28 11.90
C ILE A 5 14.80 23.37 12.90
N ASN A 6 13.79 24.20 12.61
CA ASN A 6 12.68 24.42 13.54
C ASN A 6 11.61 23.31 13.50
N LEU A 7 11.37 22.69 12.34
CA LEU A 7 10.22 21.79 12.19
C LEU A 7 10.42 20.47 12.94
N GLU A 8 11.57 19.83 12.78
CA GLU A 8 11.88 18.56 13.44
C GLU A 8 11.90 18.70 14.97
N GLN A 9 12.49 19.78 15.47
CA GLN A 9 12.50 20.10 16.90
C GLN A 9 11.08 20.32 17.43
N ARG A 10 10.27 21.10 16.71
CA ARG A 10 8.89 21.40 17.10
C ARG A 10 7.97 20.17 17.05
N ILE A 11 8.20 19.24 16.13
CA ILE A 11 7.52 17.94 16.10
C ILE A 11 7.96 17.12 17.33
N SER A 12 9.26 17.05 17.63
CA SER A 12 9.78 16.30 18.79
C SER A 12 9.19 16.80 20.11
N GLU A 13 9.14 18.12 20.30
CA GLU A 13 8.52 18.76 21.48
C GLU A 13 7.04 18.39 21.60
N LYS A 14 6.28 18.54 20.51
CA LYS A 14 4.84 18.24 20.50
C LYS A 14 4.55 16.77 20.76
N VAL A 15 5.35 15.85 20.24
CA VAL A 15 5.17 14.41 20.47
C VAL A 15 5.49 14.03 21.92
N LYS A 16 6.50 14.66 22.54
CA LYS A 16 6.85 14.44 23.95
C LYS A 16 5.75 14.90 24.91
N GLU A 17 4.96 15.92 24.55
CA GLU A 17 3.81 16.41 25.34
C GLU A 17 2.60 15.45 25.31
N LEU A 18 2.55 14.48 24.39
CA LEU A 18 1.44 13.54 24.25
C LEU A 18 1.52 12.37 25.25
N SER A 19 0.36 11.77 25.55
CA SER A 19 0.31 10.49 26.27
C SER A 19 0.92 9.35 25.44
N PHE A 20 1.35 8.28 26.10
CA PHE A 20 1.97 7.12 25.44
C PHE A 20 1.11 6.53 24.31
N ASP A 21 -0.19 6.39 24.51
CA ASP A 21 -1.11 5.87 23.48
C ASP A 21 -1.14 6.77 22.23
N ARG A 22 -1.09 8.09 22.43
CA ARG A 22 -1.05 9.07 21.33
C ARG A 22 0.31 9.11 20.66
N GLN A 23 1.39 8.89 21.38
CA GLN A 23 2.73 8.75 20.80
C GLN A 23 2.81 7.54 19.87
N ARG A 24 2.22 6.40 20.26
CA ARG A 24 2.07 5.25 19.35
C ARG A 24 1.29 5.60 18.08
N GLN A 25 0.15 6.26 18.21
CA GLN A 25 -0.64 6.66 17.04
C GLN A 25 0.13 7.59 16.10
N VAL A 26 0.96 8.49 16.65
CA VAL A 26 1.85 9.34 15.83
C VAL A 26 2.89 8.50 15.11
N LEU A 27 3.51 7.51 15.80
CA LEU A 27 4.45 6.60 15.17
C LEU A 27 3.81 5.81 14.02
N ASP A 28 2.65 5.19 14.27
CA ASP A 28 1.88 4.45 13.26
C ASP A 28 1.56 5.32 12.04
N PHE A 29 1.21 6.60 12.27
CA PHE A 29 0.92 7.53 11.19
C PHE A 29 2.17 7.91 10.38
N VAL A 30 3.30 8.14 11.04
CA VAL A 30 4.57 8.43 10.36
C VAL A 30 5.03 7.23 9.52
N GLU A 31 4.91 6.02 10.07
CA GLU A 31 5.20 4.77 9.34
C GLU A 31 4.28 4.60 8.13
N PHE A 32 2.99 4.91 8.27
CA PHE A 32 2.03 4.92 7.15
C PHE A 32 2.39 5.95 6.06
N LEU A 33 2.84 7.15 6.45
CA LEU A 33 3.31 8.13 5.49
C LEU A 33 4.58 7.66 4.77
N ALA A 34 5.50 7.04 5.50
CA ALA A 34 6.71 6.45 4.92
C ALA A 34 6.38 5.28 3.97
N SER A 35 5.37 4.46 4.28
CA SER A 35 4.92 3.39 3.38
C SER A 35 4.20 3.91 2.13
N LYS A 36 3.66 5.12 2.20
CA LYS A 36 3.06 5.83 1.06
C LYS A 36 4.06 6.53 0.15
N SER A 37 5.36 6.45 0.45
CA SER A 37 6.41 6.94 -0.44
C SER A 37 6.14 6.43 -1.86
N PRO A 38 5.93 7.32 -2.84
CA PRO A 38 5.62 6.87 -4.17
C PRO A 38 6.88 6.24 -4.75
N LYS A 39 6.76 4.96 -5.16
CA LYS A 39 7.16 4.43 -6.49
C LYS A 39 7.74 3.02 -6.39
N VAL A 40 6.87 2.02 -6.47
CA VAL A 40 7.14 1.00 -7.48
C VAL A 40 6.82 1.67 -8.82
N GLU A 41 7.80 2.39 -9.36
CA GLU A 41 7.77 2.70 -10.79
C GLU A 41 7.98 1.37 -11.48
N PHE A 42 6.93 0.85 -12.12
CA PHE A 42 7.13 -0.20 -13.08
C PHE A 42 8.03 0.39 -14.15
N LYS A 43 9.25 -0.15 -14.26
CA LYS A 43 10.21 0.25 -15.27
C LYS A 43 10.46 -0.95 -16.15
N ARG A 44 10.58 -0.69 -17.45
CA ARG A 44 11.15 -1.65 -18.38
C ARG A 44 12.63 -1.86 -18.01
N PRO A 45 13.26 -2.97 -18.49
CA PRO A 45 14.70 -3.20 -18.29
C PRO A 45 15.60 -2.06 -18.78
N ASP A 46 15.12 -1.24 -19.73
CA ASP A 46 15.80 -0.04 -20.24
C ASP A 46 15.62 1.21 -19.36
N GLY A 47 14.90 1.09 -18.23
CA GLY A 47 14.65 2.17 -17.28
C GLY A 47 13.48 3.09 -17.63
N THR A 48 12.81 2.88 -18.77
CA THR A 48 11.64 3.69 -19.16
C THR A 48 10.43 3.37 -18.27
N PRO A 49 9.61 4.38 -17.92
CA PRO A 49 8.42 4.16 -17.10
C PRO A 49 7.38 3.35 -17.87
N MET A 50 6.76 2.41 -17.17
CA MET A 50 5.75 1.48 -17.66
C MET A 50 4.49 1.66 -16.83
N SER A 51 3.32 1.52 -17.45
CA SER A 51 2.05 1.49 -16.73
C SER A 51 1.85 0.17 -15.98
N ALA A 52 1.01 0.18 -14.95
CA ALA A 52 0.64 -1.04 -14.23
C ALA A 52 -0.01 -2.10 -15.15
N LEU A 53 -0.74 -1.66 -16.17
CA LEU A 53 -1.38 -2.54 -17.16
C LEU A 53 -0.33 -3.29 -18.00
N GLU A 54 0.67 -2.58 -18.49
CA GLU A 54 1.78 -3.20 -19.24
C GLU A 54 2.60 -4.14 -18.36
N ALA A 55 2.82 -3.78 -17.09
CA ALA A 55 3.57 -4.61 -16.15
C ALA A 55 2.82 -5.90 -15.79
N ALA A 56 1.49 -5.86 -15.75
CA ALA A 56 0.65 -7.01 -15.50
C ALA A 56 0.38 -7.84 -16.77
N GLY A 57 0.90 -7.44 -17.95
CA GLY A 57 0.67 -8.14 -19.22
C GLY A 57 0.97 -9.63 -19.14
N ASP A 58 2.06 -10.01 -18.49
CA ASP A 58 2.48 -11.41 -18.29
C ASP A 58 1.59 -12.16 -17.27
N LEU A 59 0.70 -11.47 -16.55
CA LEU A 59 -0.26 -12.05 -15.61
C LEU A 59 -1.68 -12.11 -16.20
N VAL A 60 -1.94 -11.40 -17.31
CA VAL A 60 -3.22 -11.45 -18.02
C VAL A 60 -3.39 -12.85 -18.61
N GLY A 61 -4.30 -13.63 -18.04
CA GLY A 61 -4.59 -14.99 -18.51
C GLY A 61 -3.80 -16.11 -17.81
N CYS A 62 -2.96 -15.81 -16.82
CA CYS A 62 -2.26 -16.82 -15.99
C CYS A 62 -3.16 -17.51 -14.95
N LEU A 63 -4.42 -17.77 -15.30
CA LEU A 63 -5.22 -18.79 -14.64
C LEU A 63 -4.82 -20.15 -15.24
N ASP A 64 -3.66 -20.63 -14.81
CA ASP A 64 -3.06 -21.93 -15.20
C ASP A 64 -3.91 -23.16 -14.78
N SER A 65 -5.07 -22.93 -14.17
CA SER A 65 -6.01 -24.00 -13.83
C SER A 65 -6.74 -24.57 -15.05
N GLY A 66 -6.64 -23.94 -16.23
CA GLY A 66 -7.38 -24.33 -17.43
C GLY A 66 -8.90 -24.14 -17.32
N LEU A 67 -9.38 -23.58 -16.20
CA LEU A 67 -10.78 -23.29 -15.95
C LEU A 67 -11.03 -21.85 -16.43
N GLY A 68 -11.57 -21.72 -17.64
CA GLY A 68 -11.96 -20.41 -18.21
C GLY A 68 -13.04 -19.66 -17.42
N ASP A 69 -13.60 -20.31 -16.40
CA ASP A 69 -14.58 -19.72 -15.48
C ASP A 69 -14.25 -20.11 -14.02
N LEU A 70 -14.06 -19.09 -13.18
CA LEU A 70 -13.89 -19.24 -11.74
C LEU A 70 -15.18 -19.70 -11.04
N SER A 71 -16.32 -19.70 -11.74
CA SER A 71 -17.61 -20.15 -11.24
C SER A 71 -17.87 -21.66 -11.36
N THR A 72 -16.85 -22.43 -11.76
CA THR A 72 -16.93 -23.90 -11.94
C THR A 72 -17.41 -24.66 -10.71
N ASN A 73 -17.42 -24.04 -9.54
CA ASN A 73 -18.18 -24.51 -8.38
C ASN A 73 -19.04 -23.40 -7.76
N LYS A 74 -20.26 -23.27 -8.29
CA LYS A 74 -21.28 -22.28 -7.89
C LYS A 74 -21.61 -22.27 -6.39
N LYS A 75 -21.33 -23.37 -5.67
CA LYS A 75 -21.52 -23.46 -4.23
C LYS A 75 -20.65 -22.45 -3.46
N TYR A 76 -19.51 -22.03 -4.01
CA TYR A 76 -18.66 -21.01 -3.38
C TYR A 76 -19.26 -19.60 -3.45
N LEU A 77 -20.24 -19.36 -4.31
CA LEU A 77 -20.91 -18.07 -4.46
C LEU A 77 -22.13 -17.92 -3.53
N GLU A 78 -22.54 -18.98 -2.85
CA GLU A 78 -23.77 -18.97 -2.05
C GLU A 78 -23.65 -18.12 -0.77
N GLY A 79 -22.46 -17.65 -0.42
CA GLY A 79 -22.20 -16.82 0.76
C GLY A 79 -22.59 -17.51 2.08
N PRO A 80 -22.17 -16.99 3.23
CA PRO A 80 -22.69 -17.48 4.50
C PRO A 80 -24.18 -17.13 4.61
N LYS A 81 -25.04 -18.14 4.75
CA LYS A 81 -26.47 -17.93 4.99
C LYS A 81 -26.65 -17.17 6.30
N ALA A 82 -27.25 -15.98 6.24
CA ALA A 82 -27.63 -15.21 7.41
C ALA A 82 -28.59 -16.05 8.27
N LYS A 83 -28.30 -16.12 9.58
CA LYS A 83 -29.08 -16.85 10.58
C LYS A 83 -30.16 -15.97 11.18
#